data_AF-A0A0G4GKR0-F1
#
_entry.id   AF-A0A0G4GKR0-F1
#
_cell.length_a   1.000
_cell.length_b   1.000
_cell.length_c   1.000
_cell.angle_alpha   90.00
_cell.angle_beta   90.00
_cell.angle_gamma   90.00
#
_symmetry.space_group_name_H-M   'P 1'
#
loop_
_entity.id
_entity.type
_entity.pdbx_description
1 polymer ?
#
loop_
_entity_poly.entity_id
_entity_poly.type
_entity_poly.pdbx_seq_one_letter_code
_entity_poly.pdbx_strand_id
1 'polypeptide(L)'
;MITLSAPTVSCWRLCQIETQGCTATAAEDFHLRCQALLEEVKERLERANEEAKRKADQKRREATFVPGDWALVHQNFFESERLLFKWKAKLSHIWYGPFEIDKKVGEVSYKLMFIAGVKKYSVVHISYMKAYPVSPKDPPPRVLLPRFEKAEWEVDRVVDMQGKERTLEYHVVWKGYSETEATWEPPENLKNVKDAIKAFKELRRIR
;
A
#
# COMPACT_ATOMS: atom_id res chain seq x y z
N MET A 1 3.92 -85.14 48.79
CA MET A 1 4.47 -85.52 47.47
C MET A 1 3.48 -85.04 46.41
N ILE A 2 3.75 -84.19 45.42
CA ILE A 2 4.89 -83.39 44.97
C ILE A 2 4.25 -82.16 44.30
N THR A 3 4.74 -80.97 44.59
CA THR A 3 4.38 -79.70 43.92
C THR A 3 4.99 -79.66 42.52
N LEU A 4 4.18 -79.41 41.48
CA LEU A 4 4.66 -79.19 40.12
C LEU A 4 4.99 -77.70 39.93
N SER A 5 6.30 -77.43 39.87
CA SER A 5 6.91 -76.19 39.42
C SER A 5 7.02 -76.21 37.88
N ALA A 6 6.53 -75.16 37.22
CA ALA A 6 6.70 -74.98 35.77
C ALA A 6 7.99 -74.17 35.48
N PRO A 7 8.80 -74.56 34.48
CA PRO A 7 10.08 -73.92 34.21
C PRO A 7 9.99 -72.76 33.19
N THR A 8 10.68 -71.68 33.56
CA THR A 8 11.59 -70.83 32.76
C THR A 8 11.29 -70.48 31.29
N VAL A 9 10.98 -69.19 31.11
CA VAL A 9 11.57 -68.23 30.14
C VAL A 9 12.43 -68.79 29.01
N SER A 10 12.02 -68.54 27.77
CA SER A 10 12.94 -68.20 26.68
C SER A 10 12.21 -67.59 25.48
N CYS A 11 12.93 -66.72 24.78
CA CYS A 11 12.63 -66.19 23.44
C CYS A 11 11.85 -64.86 23.36
N TRP A 12 12.49 -63.78 23.81
CA TRP A 12 12.54 -62.54 23.01
C TRP A 12 14.00 -62.07 22.97
N ARG A 13 14.73 -62.61 22.00
CA ARG A 13 16.11 -62.27 21.68
C ARG A 13 16.10 -60.89 21.01
N LEU A 14 16.72 -59.91 21.67
CA LEU A 14 17.62 -58.91 21.09
C LEU A 14 17.17 -58.25 19.77
N CYS A 15 16.50 -57.11 19.91
CA CYS A 15 16.73 -55.97 19.00
C CYS A 15 16.61 -54.67 19.79
N GLN A 16 17.48 -54.51 20.80
CA GLN A 16 17.82 -53.17 21.29
C GLN A 16 18.74 -52.55 20.24
N ILE A 17 18.16 -51.84 19.28
CA ILE A 17 18.88 -50.79 18.60
C ILE A 17 19.05 -49.71 19.67
N GLU A 18 20.23 -49.65 20.27
CA GLU A 18 20.65 -48.50 21.04
C GLU A 18 20.58 -47.27 20.11
N THR A 19 19.47 -46.55 20.16
CA THR A 19 19.44 -45.16 19.71
C THR A 19 20.18 -44.36 20.77
N GLN A 20 21.51 -44.45 20.74
CA GLN A 20 22.38 -43.54 21.49
C GLN A 20 22.05 -42.10 21.05
N GLY A 21 21.35 -41.37 21.93
CA GLY A 21 21.59 -39.97 22.30
C GLY A 21 21.93 -38.89 21.25
N CYS A 22 21.62 -39.04 19.96
CA CYS A 22 22.13 -38.11 18.94
C CYS A 22 21.09 -37.14 18.32
N THR A 23 19.80 -37.24 18.67
CA THR A 23 18.76 -36.38 18.08
C THR A 23 18.34 -35.19 18.96
N ALA A 24 18.49 -35.27 20.28
CA ALA A 24 18.12 -34.18 21.21
C ALA A 24 19.20 -33.08 21.24
N THR A 25 20.47 -33.45 21.38
CA THR A 25 21.59 -32.49 21.49
C THR A 25 21.79 -31.66 20.22
N ALA A 26 21.69 -32.28 19.04
CA ALA A 26 21.84 -31.56 17.77
C ALA A 26 20.71 -30.54 17.52
N ALA A 27 19.49 -30.85 17.99
CA ALA A 27 18.35 -29.95 17.91
C ALA A 27 18.47 -28.78 18.91
N GLU A 28 18.94 -29.06 20.13
CA GLU A 28 19.25 -28.04 21.15
C GLU A 28 20.38 -27.11 20.68
N ASP A 29 21.45 -27.65 20.11
CA ASP A 29 22.55 -26.88 19.54
C ASP A 29 22.10 -26.01 18.35
N PHE A 30 21.21 -26.53 17.50
CA PHE A 30 20.62 -25.77 16.41
C PHE A 30 19.73 -24.64 16.94
N HIS A 31 18.91 -24.92 17.96
CA HIS A 31 18.08 -23.91 18.61
C HIS A 31 18.94 -22.79 19.20
N LEU A 32 20.02 -23.12 19.89
CA LEU A 32 20.95 -22.15 20.46
C LEU A 32 21.64 -21.30 19.38
N ARG A 33 22.06 -21.91 18.27
CA ARG A 33 22.62 -21.17 17.11
C ARG A 33 21.59 -20.24 16.47
N CYS A 34 20.34 -20.68 16.32
CA CYS A 34 19.27 -19.83 15.79
C CYS A 34 18.96 -18.66 16.73
N GLN A 35 18.92 -18.88 18.05
CA GLN A 35 18.73 -17.80 19.01
C GLN A 35 19.87 -16.79 18.94
N ALA A 36 21.12 -17.25 18.91
CA ALA A 36 22.29 -16.38 18.77
C ALA A 36 22.24 -15.55 17.47
N LEU A 37 21.88 -16.17 16.35
CA LEU A 37 21.71 -15.48 15.06
C LEU A 37 20.57 -14.46 15.10
N LEU A 38 19.45 -14.79 15.75
CA LEU A 38 18.31 -13.86 15.88
C LEU A 38 18.67 -12.63 16.71
N GLU A 39 19.40 -12.80 17.81
CA GLU A 39 19.88 -11.67 18.60
C GLU A 39 20.86 -10.80 17.82
N GLU A 40 21.77 -11.41 17.05
CA GLU A 40 22.67 -10.65 16.17
C GLU A 40 21.91 -9.86 15.09
N VAL A 41 20.91 -10.47 14.47
CA VAL A 41 20.07 -9.79 13.46
C VAL A 41 19.28 -8.64 14.08
N LYS A 42 18.72 -8.83 15.30
CA LYS A 42 18.02 -7.77 16.03
C LYS A 42 18.94 -6.60 16.33
N GLU A 43 20.15 -6.86 16.85
CA GLU A 43 21.10 -5.81 17.18
C GLU A 43 21.52 -5.01 15.94
N ARG A 44 21.73 -5.69 14.80
CA ARG A 44 22.02 -5.04 13.52
C ARG A 44 20.84 -4.18 13.05
N LEU A 45 19.61 -4.67 13.22
CA LEU A 45 18.40 -3.95 12.83
C LEU A 45 18.17 -2.72 13.72
N GLU A 46 18.42 -2.84 15.03
CA GLU A 46 18.36 -1.72 15.97
C GLU A 46 19.39 -0.65 15.64
N ARG A 47 20.66 -1.02 15.42
CA ARG A 47 21.69 -0.07 14.99
C ARG A 47 21.34 0.63 13.68
N ALA A 48 20.83 -0.11 12.69
CA ALA A 48 20.38 0.47 11.42
C ALA A 48 19.21 1.46 11.63
N ASN A 49 18.25 1.12 12.50
CA ASN A 49 17.14 1.99 12.84
C ASN A 49 17.59 3.26 13.57
N GLU A 50 18.51 3.15 14.52
CA GLU A 50 19.08 4.29 15.24
C GLU A 50 19.85 5.23 14.30
N GLU A 51 20.66 4.69 13.40
CA GLU A 51 21.34 5.48 12.39
C GLU A 51 20.35 6.20 11.46
N ALA A 52 19.31 5.49 11.01
CA ALA A 52 18.26 6.07 10.19
C ALA A 52 17.54 7.20 10.93
N LYS A 53 17.20 6.98 12.21
CA LYS A 53 16.60 7.99 13.10
C LYS A 53 17.50 9.21 13.22
N ARG A 54 18.79 9.02 13.56
CA ARG A 54 19.76 10.11 13.71
C ARG A 54 19.89 10.94 12.43
N LYS A 55 19.99 10.29 11.26
CA LYS A 55 20.08 10.97 9.95
C LYS A 55 18.79 11.73 9.61
N ALA A 56 17.62 11.19 9.98
CA ALA A 56 16.33 11.85 9.76
C ALA A 56 16.16 13.08 10.67
N ASP A 57 16.46 12.93 11.96
CA ASP A 57 16.28 13.98 12.96
C ASP A 57 17.22 15.18 12.70
N GLN A 58 18.43 14.95 12.19
CA GLN A 58 19.35 16.03 11.78
C GLN A 58 18.75 17.02 10.78
N LYS A 59 17.86 16.55 9.90
CA LYS A 59 17.22 17.40 8.88
C LYS A 59 15.87 17.94 9.32
N ARG A 60 15.35 17.48 10.47
CA ARG A 60 14.02 17.83 10.95
C ARG A 60 14.08 19.20 11.63
N ARG A 61 13.14 20.07 11.27
CA ARG A 61 12.85 21.31 11.99
C ARG A 61 11.47 21.16 12.61
N GLU A 62 11.34 21.52 13.88
CA GLU A 62 10.05 21.57 14.53
C GLU A 62 9.28 22.78 14.00
N ALA A 63 8.35 22.52 13.08
CA ALA A 63 7.32 23.49 12.77
C ALA A 63 6.21 23.36 13.82
N THR A 64 5.63 24.47 14.24
CA THR A 64 4.37 24.46 14.99
C THR A 64 3.40 25.33 14.23
N PHE A 65 2.18 24.85 14.05
CA PHE A 65 1.13 25.56 13.34
C PHE A 65 0.00 25.89 14.30
N VAL A 66 -0.58 27.08 14.16
CA VAL A 66 -1.75 27.50 14.93
C VAL A 66 -3.01 27.23 14.10
N PRO A 67 -4.12 26.77 14.71
CA PRO A 67 -5.41 26.74 14.03
C PRO A 67 -5.79 28.12 13.48
N GLY A 68 -6.25 28.18 12.23
CA GLY A 68 -6.50 29.42 11.49
C GLY A 68 -5.32 29.90 10.62
N ASP A 69 -4.12 29.35 10.79
CA ASP A 69 -3.02 29.56 9.85
C ASP A 69 -3.26 28.80 8.54
N TRP A 70 -2.54 29.22 7.50
CA TRP A 70 -2.59 28.60 6.18
C TRP A 70 -1.33 27.77 5.93
N ALA A 71 -1.51 26.58 5.37
CA ALA A 71 -0.42 25.69 5.04
C ALA A 71 -0.56 25.10 3.64
N LEU A 72 0.58 24.94 2.96
CA LEU A 72 0.72 24.16 1.75
C LEU A 72 0.92 22.68 2.08
N VAL A 73 0.38 21.80 1.25
CA VAL A 73 0.50 20.34 1.39
C VAL A 73 1.37 19.75 0.29
N HIS A 74 2.31 18.88 0.65
CA HIS A 74 3.24 18.23 -0.28
C HIS A 74 2.56 17.18 -1.16
N GLN A 75 2.99 17.04 -2.41
CA GLN A 75 2.47 16.09 -3.40
C GLN A 75 2.38 14.65 -2.87
N ASN A 76 3.42 14.15 -2.20
CA ASN A 76 3.47 12.81 -1.59
C ASN A 76 2.29 12.47 -0.68
N PHE A 77 1.63 13.46 -0.06
CA PHE A 77 0.42 13.21 0.72
C PHE A 77 -0.72 12.65 -0.15
N PHE A 78 -0.78 13.09 -1.40
CA PHE A 78 -1.77 12.69 -2.38
C PHE A 78 -1.34 11.48 -3.22
N GLU A 79 -0.03 11.16 -3.28
CA GLU A 79 0.53 10.03 -4.04
C GLU A 79 0.11 8.63 -3.53
N SER A 80 -0.38 8.51 -2.28
CA SER A 80 -0.72 7.21 -1.67
C SER A 80 -2.00 6.56 -2.24
N GLU A 81 -2.84 7.34 -2.91
CA GLU A 81 -3.90 6.75 -3.73
C GLU A 81 -3.29 6.33 -5.05
N ARG A 82 -3.69 5.15 -5.53
CA ARG A 82 -3.43 4.62 -6.87
C ARG A 82 -3.95 5.61 -7.92
N LEU A 83 -3.32 6.77 -8.07
CA LEU A 83 -3.42 7.58 -9.24
C LEU A 83 -2.99 6.63 -10.35
N LEU A 84 -3.93 6.26 -11.23
CA LEU A 84 -3.77 5.29 -12.32
C LEU A 84 -2.66 5.65 -13.32
N PHE A 85 -1.90 6.68 -13.00
CA PHE A 85 -1.13 7.50 -13.87
C PHE A 85 0.06 8.04 -13.05
N LYS A 86 1.19 7.32 -13.12
CA LYS A 86 2.48 7.69 -12.52
C LYS A 86 3.07 8.92 -13.25
N TRP A 87 2.46 10.09 -13.11
CA TRP A 87 3.07 11.33 -13.59
C TRP A 87 3.81 12.00 -12.45
N LYS A 88 5.11 11.72 -12.32
CA LYS A 88 6.04 12.78 -11.92
C LYS A 88 6.32 13.61 -13.15
N ALA A 89 5.30 14.32 -13.64
CA ALA A 89 5.49 15.24 -14.76
C ALA A 89 6.56 16.24 -14.31
N LYS A 90 7.58 16.45 -15.15
CA LYS A 90 8.80 17.21 -14.85
C LYS A 90 8.54 18.69 -14.48
N LEU A 91 7.27 19.13 -14.52
CA LEU A 91 6.75 20.46 -14.19
C LEU A 91 5.50 20.43 -13.30
N SER A 92 5.20 19.31 -12.63
CA SER A 92 4.08 19.26 -11.68
C SER A 92 4.36 20.06 -10.40
N HIS A 93 3.30 20.62 -9.81
CA HIS A 93 3.42 21.35 -8.55
C HIS A 93 3.77 20.38 -7.42
N ILE A 94 4.86 20.68 -6.70
CA ILE A 94 5.31 19.90 -5.53
C ILE A 94 4.44 20.22 -4.30
N TRP A 95 3.96 21.46 -4.20
CA TRP A 95 3.15 21.95 -3.09
C TRP A 95 1.78 22.41 -3.60
N TYR A 96 0.72 21.87 -3.01
CA TYR A 96 -0.66 22.13 -3.35
C TYR A 96 -1.32 23.00 -2.30
N GLY A 97 -2.16 23.93 -2.79
CA GLY A 97 -3.12 24.77 -2.08
C GLY A 97 -2.62 25.53 -0.84
N PRO A 98 -2.98 26.80 -0.62
CA PRO A 98 -3.08 27.26 0.76
C PRO A 98 -4.35 26.62 1.36
N PHE A 99 -4.18 25.76 2.36
CA PHE A 99 -5.27 25.17 3.13
C PHE A 99 -5.29 25.74 4.53
N GLU A 100 -6.47 26.12 4.99
CA GLU A 100 -6.68 26.56 6.37
C GLU A 100 -6.58 25.37 7.33
N ILE A 101 -5.91 25.58 8.45
CA ILE A 101 -5.78 24.60 9.52
C ILE A 101 -7.00 24.71 10.45
N ASP A 102 -7.85 23.68 10.44
CA ASP A 102 -9.05 23.60 11.29
C ASP A 102 -8.65 23.40 12.77
N LYS A 103 -7.87 22.36 13.04
CA LYS A 103 -7.43 22.03 14.40
C LYS A 103 -6.22 21.10 14.45
N LYS A 104 -5.53 21.11 15.57
CA LYS A 104 -4.50 20.14 15.91
C LYS A 104 -5.15 18.85 16.44
N VAL A 105 -4.94 17.72 15.76
CA VAL A 105 -5.56 16.42 16.12
C VAL A 105 -4.63 15.58 17.00
N GLY A 106 -3.32 15.68 16.78
CA GLY A 106 -2.30 15.03 17.60
C GLY A 106 -1.08 15.94 17.75
N GLU A 107 -0.01 15.42 18.36
CA GLU A 107 1.21 16.20 18.57
C GLU A 107 1.81 16.76 17.27
N VAL A 108 1.76 15.96 16.20
CA VAL A 108 2.40 16.23 14.92
C VAL A 108 1.41 16.23 13.73
N SER A 109 0.11 16.08 14.01
CA SER A 109 -0.92 15.92 12.98
C SER A 109 -1.99 17.00 13.10
N TYR A 110 -2.31 17.63 11.97
CA TYR A 110 -3.26 18.73 11.86
C TYR A 110 -4.38 18.36 10.90
N LYS A 111 -5.60 18.78 11.20
CA LYS A 111 -6.74 18.66 10.31
C LYS A 111 -6.84 19.92 9.47
N LEU A 112 -6.92 19.74 8.16
CA LEU A 112 -7.04 20.82 7.17
C LEU A 112 -8.46 20.91 6.64
N MET A 113 -8.85 22.13 6.26
CA MET A 113 -10.09 22.40 5.56
C MET A 113 -9.88 22.16 4.06
N PHE A 114 -10.32 20.99 3.58
CA PHE A 114 -10.37 20.72 2.14
C PHE A 114 -11.67 21.24 1.53
N ILE A 115 -11.57 21.81 0.33
CA ILE A 115 -12.73 22.21 -0.48
C ILE A 115 -13.63 20.99 -0.77
N ALA A 116 -14.94 21.24 -0.78
CA ALA A 116 -15.95 20.23 -1.04
C ALA A 116 -15.69 19.54 -2.39
N GLY A 117 -15.51 18.22 -2.37
CA GLY A 117 -15.21 17.41 -3.56
C GLY A 117 -13.92 16.59 -3.48
N VAL A 118 -12.99 16.94 -2.57
CA VAL A 118 -11.80 16.13 -2.31
C VAL A 118 -12.18 14.91 -1.48
N LYS A 119 -11.97 13.70 -2.02
CA LYS A 119 -12.28 12.43 -1.33
C LYS A 119 -11.16 11.94 -0.40
N LYS A 120 -10.11 12.74 -0.22
CA LYS A 120 -8.95 12.44 0.63
C LYS A 120 -9.25 12.74 2.10
N TYR A 121 -8.61 11.99 2.99
CA TYR A 121 -8.64 12.26 4.43
C TYR A 121 -8.04 13.63 4.74
N SER A 122 -8.67 14.41 5.63
CA SER A 122 -8.29 15.80 5.94
C SER A 122 -7.17 15.94 6.99
N VAL A 123 -6.67 14.82 7.54
CA VAL A 123 -5.63 14.84 8.57
C VAL A 123 -4.26 14.67 7.92
N VAL A 124 -3.38 15.65 8.12
CA VAL A 124 -2.05 15.72 7.51
C VAL A 124 -0.98 15.74 8.60
N HIS A 125 0.07 14.95 8.42
CA HIS A 125 1.25 14.98 9.30
C HIS A 125 2.15 16.17 8.93
N ILE A 126 2.78 16.78 9.93
CA ILE A 126 3.54 18.03 9.78
C ILE A 126 4.63 17.98 8.69
N SER A 127 5.22 16.81 8.47
CA SER A 127 6.28 16.63 7.46
C SER A 127 5.82 16.91 6.04
N TYR A 128 4.50 16.83 5.79
CA TYR A 128 3.90 17.13 4.49
C TYR A 128 3.35 18.57 4.43
N MET A 129 3.56 19.39 5.46
CA MET A 129 3.01 20.72 5.57
C MET A 129 4.13 21.78 5.49
N LYS A 130 3.81 22.91 4.87
CA LYS A 130 4.69 24.09 4.85
C LYS A 130 3.85 25.35 5.11
N ALA A 131 4.33 26.23 5.99
CA ALA A 131 3.63 27.48 6.28
C ALA A 131 3.46 28.33 5.02
N TYR A 132 2.26 28.86 4.83
CA TYR A 132 1.94 29.80 3.78
C TYR A 132 1.80 31.21 4.37
N PRO A 133 2.73 32.14 4.07
CA PRO A 133 2.63 33.51 4.57
C PRO A 133 1.48 34.22 3.84
N VAL A 134 0.37 34.46 4.53
CA VAL A 134 -0.72 35.27 4.01
C VAL A 134 -0.35 36.75 4.18
N SER A 135 -0.19 37.46 3.06
CA SER A 135 -0.02 38.91 3.06
C SER A 135 -1.40 39.57 3.13
N PRO A 136 -1.63 40.61 3.95
CA PRO A 136 -2.90 41.32 3.99
C PRO A 136 -3.35 41.91 2.65
N LYS A 137 -2.43 42.10 1.70
CA LYS A 137 -2.69 42.66 0.37
C LYS A 137 -3.13 41.63 -0.66
N ASP A 138 -2.83 40.35 -0.43
CA ASP A 138 -3.08 39.27 -1.38
C ASP A 138 -3.84 38.14 -0.65
N PRO A 139 -5.17 38.03 -0.82
CA PRO A 139 -5.90 36.90 -0.25
C PRO A 139 -5.33 35.57 -0.80
N PRO A 140 -5.40 34.48 -0.02
CA PRO A 140 -4.82 33.21 -0.43
C PRO A 140 -5.37 32.80 -1.80
N PRO A 141 -4.50 32.45 -2.77
CA PRO A 141 -4.93 32.08 -4.11
C PRO A 141 -5.85 30.86 -4.08
N ARG A 142 -6.70 30.73 -5.11
CA ARG A 142 -7.58 29.56 -5.27
C ARG A 142 -6.76 28.27 -5.09
N VAL A 143 -7.28 27.37 -4.25
CA VAL A 143 -6.63 26.12 -3.87
C VAL A 143 -6.27 25.31 -5.13
N LEU A 144 -4.98 25.21 -5.43
CA LEU A 144 -4.48 24.26 -6.41
C LEU A 144 -4.51 22.87 -5.76
N LEU A 145 -5.39 22.01 -6.25
CA LEU A 145 -5.38 20.59 -5.91
C LEU A 145 -4.68 19.81 -7.02
N PRO A 146 -4.11 18.63 -6.70
CA PRO A 146 -3.84 17.64 -7.73
C PRO A 146 -5.15 17.44 -8.50
N ARG A 147 -5.09 17.46 -9.82
CA ARG A 147 -6.25 17.14 -10.65
C ARG A 147 -6.59 15.67 -10.38
N PHE A 148 -7.48 15.44 -9.41
CA PHE A 148 -8.14 14.15 -9.16
C PHE A 148 -9.26 13.89 -10.16
N GLU A 149 -9.32 14.68 -11.25
CA GLU A 149 -10.21 14.32 -12.35
C GLU A 149 -9.83 12.90 -12.75
N LYS A 150 -10.78 11.99 -12.56
CA LYS A 150 -10.77 10.76 -13.33
C LYS A 150 -10.67 11.23 -14.76
N ALA A 151 -9.56 10.96 -15.41
CA ALA A 151 -9.44 11.26 -16.82
C ALA A 151 -10.53 10.44 -17.50
N GLU A 152 -11.62 11.11 -17.89
CA GLU A 152 -12.71 10.51 -18.63
C GLU A 152 -12.25 10.50 -20.08
N TRP A 153 -12.05 9.31 -20.61
CA TRP A 153 -11.67 9.11 -22.00
C TRP A 153 -12.88 8.63 -22.77
N GLU A 154 -13.06 9.14 -23.99
CA GLU A 154 -14.08 8.63 -24.90
C GLU A 154 -13.64 7.27 -25.45
N VAL A 155 -14.51 6.28 -25.31
CA VAL A 155 -14.32 4.95 -25.88
C VAL A 155 -14.75 4.96 -27.35
N ASP A 156 -13.88 4.49 -28.24
CA ASP A 156 -14.23 4.25 -29.64
C ASP A 156 -15.01 2.94 -29.76
N ARG A 157 -14.40 1.83 -29.33
CA ARG A 157 -15.00 0.50 -29.40
C ARG A 157 -14.46 -0.49 -28.36
N VAL A 158 -15.27 -1.50 -28.07
CA VAL A 158 -14.87 -2.67 -27.27
C VAL A 158 -14.51 -3.81 -28.21
N VAL A 159 -13.29 -4.33 -28.09
CA VAL A 159 -12.74 -5.34 -29.02
C VAL A 159 -12.86 -6.74 -28.45
N ASP A 160 -12.68 -6.89 -27.14
CA ASP A 160 -12.75 -8.20 -26.49
C ASP A 160 -13.23 -8.09 -25.03
N MET A 161 -13.51 -9.24 -24.44
CA MET A 161 -13.94 -9.39 -23.05
C MET A 161 -13.33 -10.67 -22.46
N GLN A 162 -12.68 -10.56 -21.31
CA GLN A 162 -12.06 -11.67 -20.61
C GLN A 162 -12.58 -11.79 -19.17
N GLY A 163 -12.44 -12.98 -18.58
CA GLY A 163 -12.80 -13.23 -17.19
C GLY A 163 -14.22 -13.78 -16.96
N LYS A 164 -14.56 -14.00 -15.69
CA LYS A 164 -15.85 -14.54 -15.23
C LYS A 164 -16.42 -13.62 -14.17
N GLU A 165 -17.69 -13.24 -14.28
CA GLU A 165 -18.46 -12.39 -13.36
C GLU A 165 -17.64 -11.31 -12.60
N ARG A 166 -17.01 -11.69 -11.47
CA ARG A 166 -16.23 -10.80 -10.58
C ARG A 166 -14.88 -10.33 -11.12
N THR A 167 -14.35 -10.97 -12.16
CA THR A 167 -13.10 -10.59 -12.83
C THR A 167 -13.33 -10.21 -14.29
N LEU A 168 -14.56 -9.81 -14.63
CA LEU A 168 -14.90 -9.43 -15.99
C LEU A 168 -14.16 -8.14 -16.36
N GLU A 169 -13.41 -8.18 -17.44
CA GLU A 169 -12.69 -7.03 -17.98
C GLU A 169 -12.98 -6.91 -19.47
N TYR A 170 -13.04 -5.67 -19.96
CA TYR A 170 -13.27 -5.34 -21.34
C TYR A 170 -12.01 -4.74 -21.96
N HIS A 171 -11.65 -5.17 -23.16
CA HIS A 171 -10.56 -4.59 -23.92
C HIS A 171 -11.06 -3.40 -24.73
N VAL A 172 -10.64 -2.21 -24.33
CA VAL A 172 -11.21 -0.95 -24.79
C VAL A 172 -10.22 -0.18 -25.64
N VAL A 173 -10.64 0.19 -26.85
CA VAL A 173 -9.91 1.12 -27.73
C VAL A 173 -10.41 2.53 -27.47
N TRP A 174 -9.47 3.43 -27.18
CA TRP A 174 -9.74 4.83 -26.89
C TRP A 174 -9.81 5.65 -28.17
N LYS A 175 -10.73 6.62 -28.21
CA LYS A 175 -10.92 7.48 -29.38
C LYS A 175 -9.67 8.33 -29.65
N GLY A 176 -9.14 8.25 -30.87
CA GLY A 176 -7.92 8.95 -31.28
C GLY A 176 -6.62 8.19 -31.01
N TYR A 177 -6.70 6.97 -30.47
CA TYR A 177 -5.55 6.09 -30.23
C TYR A 177 -5.66 4.80 -31.06
N SER A 178 -4.51 4.18 -31.35
CA SER A 178 -4.48 2.91 -32.10
C SER A 178 -4.84 1.71 -31.22
N GLU A 179 -5.21 0.59 -31.85
CA GLU A 179 -5.55 -0.66 -31.14
C GLU A 179 -4.42 -1.18 -30.24
N THR A 180 -3.17 -0.82 -30.52
CA THR A 180 -1.99 -1.16 -29.71
C THR A 180 -1.98 -0.48 -28.35
N GLU A 181 -2.71 0.62 -28.18
CA GLU A 181 -2.82 1.37 -26.92
C GLU A 181 -4.12 1.01 -26.16
N ALA A 182 -4.82 -0.02 -26.60
CA ALA A 182 -6.00 -0.52 -25.92
C ALA A 182 -5.64 -1.08 -24.53
N THR A 183 -6.55 -0.89 -23.58
CA THR A 183 -6.34 -1.29 -22.17
C THR A 183 -7.49 -2.16 -21.69
N TRP A 184 -7.21 -3.06 -20.74
CA TRP A 184 -8.21 -3.87 -20.06
C TRP A 184 -8.83 -3.07 -18.90
N GLU A 185 -10.12 -2.79 -19.01
CA GLU A 185 -10.85 -1.98 -18.04
C GLU A 185 -12.01 -2.77 -17.42
N PRO A 186 -12.22 -2.67 -16.09
CA PRO A 186 -13.32 -3.34 -15.42
C PRO A 186 -14.66 -2.62 -15.68
N PRO A 187 -15.81 -3.30 -15.55
CA PRO A 187 -17.13 -2.74 -15.84
C PRO A 187 -17.47 -1.50 -15.00
N GLU A 188 -16.87 -1.35 -13.82
CA GLU A 188 -17.04 -0.19 -12.95
C GLU A 188 -16.54 1.12 -13.60
N ASN A 189 -15.56 1.03 -14.49
CA ASN A 189 -14.98 2.18 -15.20
C ASN A 189 -15.81 2.55 -16.44
N LEU A 190 -16.59 1.61 -17.00
CA LEU A 190 -17.32 1.77 -18.26
C LEU A 190 -18.81 2.14 -18.08
N LYS A 191 -19.17 2.76 -16.96
CA LYS A 191 -20.58 3.09 -16.64
C LYS A 191 -21.26 3.99 -17.69
N ASN A 192 -20.49 4.83 -18.37
CA ASN A 192 -20.97 5.77 -19.39
C ASN A 192 -21.07 5.14 -20.79
N VAL A 193 -20.56 3.91 -20.98
CA VAL A 193 -20.36 3.28 -22.29
C VAL A 193 -21.18 1.97 -22.40
N LYS A 194 -22.33 1.93 -21.74
CA LYS A 194 -23.21 0.74 -21.74
C LYS A 194 -23.69 0.34 -23.13
N ASP A 195 -23.89 1.33 -24.01
CA ASP A 195 -24.39 1.09 -25.37
C ASP A 195 -23.36 0.38 -26.24
N ALA A 196 -22.08 0.74 -26.15
CA ALA A 196 -21.03 0.04 -26.91
C ALA A 196 -20.80 -1.39 -26.39
N ILE A 197 -20.90 -1.61 -25.07
CA ILE A 197 -20.85 -2.97 -24.48
C ILE A 197 -22.03 -3.81 -24.97
N LYS A 198 -23.24 -3.22 -25.05
CA LYS A 198 -24.43 -3.90 -25.56
C LYS A 198 -24.27 -4.26 -27.04
N ALA A 199 -23.79 -3.32 -27.86
CA ALA A 199 -23.52 -3.56 -29.28
C ALA A 199 -22.48 -4.68 -29.48
N PHE A 200 -21.40 -4.69 -28.69
CA PHE A 200 -20.40 -5.75 -28.71
C PHE A 200 -20.97 -7.12 -28.33
N LYS A 201 -21.80 -7.19 -27.28
CA LYS A 201 -22.46 -8.44 -26.85
C LYS A 201 -23.42 -8.97 -27.91
N GLU A 202 -24.17 -8.09 -28.58
CA GLU A 202 -25.09 -8.51 -29.63
C GLU A 202 -24.33 -9.04 -30.87
N LEU A 203 -23.24 -8.36 -31.27
CA LEU A 203 -22.38 -8.83 -32.36
C LEU A 203 -21.76 -10.21 -32.09
N ARG A 204 -21.34 -10.50 -30.85
CA ARG A 204 -20.87 -11.85 -30.48
C ARG A 204 -21.98 -12.89 -30.37
N ARG A 205 -23.24 -12.49 -30.14
CA ARG A 205 -24.37 -13.43 -30.06
C ARG A 205 -24.81 -13.93 -31.44
N ILE A 206 -24.58 -13.12 -32.48
CA ILE A 206 -24.96 -13.42 -33.86
C ILE A 206 -23.94 -14.32 -34.57
N ARG A 207 -22.69 -14.36 -34.07
CA ARG A 207 -21.60 -15.19 -34.62
C ARG A 207 -21.53 -16.54 -33.92
#